data_AF-A0A495QBC1-F1
#
_entry.id   AF-A0A495QBC1-F1
#
_cell.length_a   1.000
_cell.length_b   1.000
_cell.length_c   1.000
_cell.angle_alpha   90.00
_cell.angle_beta   90.00
_cell.angle_gamma   90.00
#
_symmetry.space_group_name_H-M   'P 1'
#
loop_
_entity.id
_entity.type
_entity.pdbx_description
1 polymer ?
#
loop_
_entity_poly.entity_id
_entity_poly.type
_entity_poly.pdbx_seq_one_letter_code
_entity_poly.pdbx_strand_id
1 'polypeptide(L)' 'MTDLTRTFLSVPQAAERVGMGVPAIRQWISRGHLPVVRVGRRVFVRELDLLIAERDTRRRGGKRPSTPTD' A
#
# COMPACT_ATOMS: atom_id res chain seq x y z
N MET A 1 18.51 7.32 -9.51
CA MET A 1 18.57 6.05 -8.77
C MET A 1 17.83 6.26 -7.45
N THR A 2 16.53 5.97 -7.41
CA THR A 2 15.65 6.23 -6.25
C THR A 2 15.66 5.03 -5.31
N ASP A 3 16.01 5.26 -4.04
CA ASP A 3 16.08 4.21 -3.02
C ASP A 3 14.70 3.96 -2.40
N LEU A 4 13.91 3.08 -3.04
CA LEU A 4 12.54 2.72 -2.62
C LEU A 4 12.48 2.10 -1.22
N THR A 5 13.62 1.67 -0.67
CA THR A 5 13.72 1.11 0.68
C THR A 5 13.61 2.19 1.77
N ARG A 6 13.92 3.45 1.44
CA ARG A 6 13.87 4.60 2.35
C ARG A 6 12.67 5.52 2.09
N THR A 7 11.94 5.31 1.00
CA THR A 7 10.72 6.07 0.73
C THR A 7 9.59 5.58 1.63
N PHE A 8 9.08 6.49 2.46
CA PHE A 8 7.91 6.26 3.30
C PHE A 8 6.72 7.02 2.72
N LEU A 9 5.63 6.30 2.50
CA LEU A 9 4.38 6.84 2.00
C LEU A 9 3.34 6.80 3.11
N SER A 10 2.54 7.86 3.20
CA SER A 10 1.31 7.81 3.99
C SER A 10 0.30 6.87 3.31
N VAL A 11 -0.72 6.42 4.06
CA VAL A 11 -1.79 5.56 3.51
C VAL A 11 -2.45 6.14 2.23
N PRO A 12 -2.82 7.43 2.13
CA PRO A 12 -3.39 7.98 0.89
C PRO A 12 -2.37 8.01 -0.26
N GLN A 13 -1.10 8.37 0.00
CA GLN A 13 -0.06 8.34 -1.04
C GLN A 13 0.21 6.91 -1.53
N ALA A 14 0.19 5.93 -0.63
CA ALA A 14 0.34 4.52 -0.98
C ALA A 14 -0.81 4.05 -1.88
N ALA A 15 -2.05 4.45 -1.57
CA ALA A 15 -3.23 4.17 -2.36
C ALA A 15 -3.09 4.71 -3.80
N GLU A 16 -2.73 5.99 -3.96
CA GLU A 16 -2.45 6.59 -5.27
C GLU A 16 -1.33 5.86 -6.00
N ARG A 17 -0.26 5.50 -5.28
CA ARG A 17 0.94 4.88 -5.85
C ARG A 17 0.68 3.54 -6.52
N VAL A 18 -0.26 2.74 -5.99
CA VAL A 18 -0.67 1.45 -6.57
C VAL A 18 -2.00 1.53 -7.32
N GLY A 19 -2.63 2.71 -7.40
CA GLY A 19 -3.94 2.90 -8.03
C GLY A 19 -5.06 2.13 -7.34
N MET A 20 -5.00 1.97 -6.01
CA MET A 20 -6.05 1.30 -5.22
C MET A 20 -6.66 2.26 -4.21
N GLY A 21 -7.89 1.96 -3.77
CA GLY A 21 -8.51 2.75 -2.72
C GLY A 21 -7.79 2.64 -1.36
N VAL A 22 -7.78 3.73 -0.59
CA VAL A 22 -7.39 3.77 0.83
C VAL A 22 -7.95 2.61 1.67
N PRO A 23 -9.23 2.18 1.54
CA PRO A 23 -9.73 1.03 2.30
C PRO A 23 -9.01 -0.28 1.97
N ALA A 24 -8.55 -0.48 0.73
CA ALA A 24 -7.78 -1.67 0.37
C ALA A 24 -6.41 -1.69 1.06
N ILE A 25 -5.71 -0.55 1.07
CA ILE A 25 -4.44 -0.41 1.80
C ILE A 25 -4.64 -0.66 3.30
N ARG A 26 -5.69 -0.10 3.91
CA ARG A 26 -6.02 -0.34 5.32
C ARG A 26 -6.33 -1.82 5.60
N GLN A 27 -7.00 -2.50 4.67
CA GLN A 27 -7.27 -3.92 4.77
C GLN A 27 -5.97 -4.75 4.69
N TRP A 28 -5.01 -4.39 3.83
CA TRP A 28 -3.71 -5.07 3.79
C TRP A 28 -2.94 -4.89 5.10
N ILE A 29 -2.99 -3.70 5.69
CA ILE A 29 -2.39 -3.40 6.99
C ILE A 29 -3.06 -4.24 8.08
N SER A 30 -4.39 -4.26 8.15
CA SER A 30 -5.12 -4.98 9.20
C SER A 30 -4.94 -6.49 9.10
N ARG A 31 -4.80 -7.03 7.89
CA ARG A 31 -4.51 -8.44 7.63
C ARG A 31 -3.03 -8.82 7.81
N GLY A 32 -2.15 -7.84 8.05
CA GLY A 32 -0.72 -8.07 8.21
C GLY A 32 0.04 -8.35 6.90
N HIS A 33 -0.56 -8.05 5.74
CA HIS A 33 0.10 -8.18 4.43
C HIS A 33 0.99 -6.98 4.09
N LEU A 34 0.78 -5.83 4.74
CA LEU A 34 1.57 -4.63 4.53
C LEU A 34 2.15 -4.14 5.86
N PRO A 35 3.48 -4.24 6.06
CA PRO A 35 4.13 -3.71 7.25
C PRO A 35 4.00 -2.19 7.30
N VAL A 36 3.76 -1.67 8.50
CA VAL A 36 3.62 -0.23 8.76
C VAL A 36 4.70 0.27 9.68
N VAL A 37 5.16 1.49 9.41
CA VAL A 37 6.02 2.27 10.28
C VAL A 37 5.18 3.35 10.92
N ARG A 38 5.09 3.32 12.25
CA ARG A 38 4.37 4.34 13.02
C ARG A 38 5.36 5.41 13.45
N VAL A 39 5.10 6.66 13.05
CA VAL A 39 5.88 7.83 13.48
C VAL A 39 4.93 8.74 14.25
N GLY A 40 5.01 8.67 15.58
CA GLY A 40 4.05 9.30 16.48
C GLY A 40 2.63 8.78 16.26
N ARG A 41 1.69 9.68 15.94
CA ARG A 41 0.28 9.35 15.65
C ARG A 41 0.01 9.00 14.19
N ARG A 42 1.00 9.10 13.31
CA ARG A 42 0.86 8.88 11.87
C ARG A 42 1.38 7.50 11.47
N VAL A 43 0.72 6.92 10.47
CA VAL A 43 1.06 5.60 9.92
C VAL A 43 1.64 5.82 8.52
N PHE A 44 2.82 5.25 8.31
CA PHE A 44 3.52 5.23 7.04
C PHE A 44 3.78 3.79 6.62
N VAL A 45 3.98 3.58 5.32
CA VAL A 45 4.36 2.29 4.72
C VAL A 45 5.59 2.52 3.86
N ARG A 46 6.46 1.52 3.75
CA ARG A 46 7.60 1.62 2.83
C ARG A 46 7.10 1.37 1.41
N GLU A 47 7.63 2.13 0.46
CA GLU A 47 7.26 1.97 -0.95
C GLU A 47 7.60 0.57 -1.48
N LEU A 48 8.74 0.00 -1.08
CA LEU A 48 9.09 -1.37 -1.45
C LEU A 48 8.06 -2.40 -0.96
N ASP A 49 7.70 -2.35 0.33
CA ASP A 49 6.75 -3.30 0.92
C ASP A 49 5.36 -3.19 0.28
N LEU A 50 4.96 -1.96 -0.06
CA LEU A 50 3.72 -1.68 -0.78
C LEU A 50 3.69 -2.40 -2.15
N LEU A 51 4.78 -2.31 -2.92
CA LEU A 51 4.87 -2.95 -4.24
C LEU A 51 4.90 -4.48 -4.14
N ILE A 52 5.52 -5.03 -3.08
CA ILE A 52 5.48 -6.47 -2.80
C ILE A 52 4.05 -6.93 -2.51
N ALA A 53 3.35 -6.22 -1.61
CA ALA A 53 1.96 -6.52 -1.26
C ALA A 53 1.02 -6.40 -2.47
N GLU A 54 1.24 -5.41 -3.33
CA GLU A 54 0.49 -5.24 -4.58
C GLU A 54 0.71 -6.45 -5.51
N ARG A 55 1.97 -6.84 -5.74
CA ARG A 55 2.31 -7.99 -6.58
C ARG A 55 1.69 -9.27 -6.05
N ASP A 56 1.75 -9.50 -4.75
CA ASP A 56 1.15 -10.66 -4.10
C ASP A 56 -0.38 -10.66 -4.24
N THR A 57 -1.01 -9.50 -4.11
CA THR A 57 -2.45 -9.36 -4.31
C THR A 57 -2.84 -9.64 -5.76
N ARG A 58 -2.09 -9.12 -6.74
CA ARG A 58 -2.31 -9.39 -8.16
C ARG A 58 -2.15 -10.88 -8.50
N ARG A 59 -1.20 -11.57 -7.86
CA ARG A 59 -0.99 -13.02 -8.01
C ARG A 59 -2.12 -13.85 -7.40
N ARG A 60 -2.63 -13.45 -6.23
CA ARG A 60 -3.69 -14.16 -5.51
C ARG A 60 -5.09 -13.91 -6.08
N GLY A 61 -5.30 -12.76 -6.72
CA GLY A 61 -6.64 -12.29 -7.09
C GLY A 61 -6.71 -11.70 -8.50
N GLY A 62 -6.24 -12.43 -9.52
CA GLY A 62 -6.46 -12.05 -10.92
C GLY A 62 -7.92 -11.60 -11.16
N LYS A 63 -8.11 -10.29 -11.38
CA LYS A 63 -9.35 -9.49 -11.38
C LYS A 63 -9.88 -9.06 -10.00
N ARG A 64 -9.68 -7.78 -9.69
CA ARG A 64 -10.67 -6.72 -9.99
C ARG A 64 -10.03 -5.33 -9.79
N PRO A 65 -10.00 -4.45 -10.82
CA PRO A 65 -9.74 -3.04 -10.60
C PRO A 65 -10.97 -2.48 -9.86
N SER A 66 -10.77 -2.03 -8.64
CA SER A 66 -11.78 -1.21 -7.96
C SER A 66 -11.53 0.20 -8.48
N THR A 67 -12.42 0.67 -9.35
CA THR A 67 -12.45 2.01 -9.94
C THR A 67 -12.35 3.10 -8.86
N PRO A 68 -11.91 4.31 -9.22
CA PRO A 68 -11.69 5.39 -8.26
C PRO A 68 -13.04 5.77 -7.64
N THR A 69 -13.05 5.87 -6.31
CA THR A 69 -14.11 6.59 -5.61
C THR A 69 -13.85 8.08 -5.83
N ASP A 70 -14.87 8.73 -6.39
CA ASP A 70 -15.06 10.17 -6.64
C ASP A 70 -14.34 11.11 -5.65
#